data_AF-A0AAX2JBG5-F1
#
_entry.id   AF-A0AAX2JBG5-F1
#
_cell.length_a   1.000
_cell.length_b   1.000
_cell.length_c   1.000
_cell.angle_alpha   90.00
_cell.angle_beta   90.00
_cell.angle_gamma   90.00
#
_symmetry.space_group_name_H-M   'P 1'
#
loop_
_entity.id
_entity.type
_entity.pdbx_description
1 polymer ?
#
loop_
_entity_poly.entity_id
_entity_poly.type
_entity_poly.pdbx_seq_one_letter_code
_entity_poly.pdbx_strand_id
1 'polypeptide(L)'
;MKKHILLKTNIILCLIIFAGFLGITSTSYNTYKKVLEDDVENISKLTSSTLYSKIDGKLIEPLFVAQTMANDTFLKSWLKHEKENINNNEYKEVVEEYLYAIKEKYGYDSAFLISAGTNIYYFYDGINKIVNEENEHDIWYYNFINKNKPYMLNIDYDEVNNETLTIFVDCRVENKEGKLLGVVGVGIKMDHLQKLLKSYEDEFDLNAFLTDKNGLIKVDTDSENIEMVNLFEDEKLSKVKCDIFTEHSNAKIHWYGKNKMCSCLIVQYIPNLEWYLVVEKNTQVIRDSFHSLLKKDIAISSLILVLLMALSSYIIKRYNHKLFVLSKMDELTGLPNSDALEMRFLLEENKWAEKGTILFLLDVDDFKIINDTKGHIFGNTILTNIGEIVGKMTKSYGMSVRWGGDEFVGTISLPLEESRVLIEEIMEEVYKTCLKDGWKVTLSIGITDIKKNSKLNDLIEEADRAMYFSKCSGKNKITYYEDIK
;
A
#
# COMPACT_ATOMS: atom_id res chain seq x y z
N MET A 1 4.71 -39.98 -8.96
CA MET A 1 5.33 -38.86 -9.73
C MET A 1 4.37 -37.73 -10.11
N LYS A 2 3.19 -37.96 -10.72
CA LYS A 2 2.29 -36.89 -11.22
C LYS A 2 1.77 -35.89 -10.16
N LYS A 3 1.55 -36.34 -8.91
CA LYS A 3 1.05 -35.49 -7.79
C LYS A 3 2.01 -34.35 -7.40
N HIS A 4 3.32 -34.59 -7.51
CA HIS A 4 4.34 -33.56 -7.24
C HIS A 4 4.47 -32.55 -8.37
N ILE A 5 4.18 -32.94 -9.62
CA ILE A 5 4.26 -32.04 -10.78
C ILE A 5 3.13 -30.99 -10.71
N LEU A 6 1.89 -31.43 -10.46
CA LEU A 6 0.73 -30.53 -10.35
C LEU A 6 0.83 -29.55 -9.17
N LEU A 7 1.37 -30.00 -8.04
CA LEU A 7 1.61 -29.14 -6.89
C LEU A 7 2.71 -28.11 -7.18
N LYS A 8 3.82 -28.53 -7.80
CA LYS A 8 4.91 -27.63 -8.21
C LYS A 8 4.42 -26.58 -9.21
N THR A 9 3.66 -26.97 -10.23
CA THR A 9 3.11 -26.02 -11.23
C THR A 9 2.20 -24.97 -10.59
N ASN A 10 1.34 -25.37 -9.65
CA ASN A 10 0.47 -24.41 -8.95
C ASN A 10 1.23 -23.45 -8.03
N ILE A 11 2.27 -23.92 -7.34
CA ILE A 11 3.14 -23.06 -6.54
C ILE A 11 3.85 -22.05 -7.43
N ILE A 12 4.38 -22.48 -8.59
CA ILE A 12 5.02 -21.59 -9.56
C ILE A 12 4.03 -20.54 -10.07
N LEU A 13 2.79 -20.92 -10.40
CA LEU A 13 1.76 -19.98 -10.83
C LEU A 13 1.46 -18.93 -9.75
N CYS A 14 1.29 -19.37 -8.50
CA CYS A 14 1.06 -18.46 -7.38
C CYS A 14 2.25 -17.51 -7.16
N LEU A 15 3.48 -17.99 -7.32
CA LEU A 15 4.70 -17.17 -7.22
C LEU A 15 4.78 -16.14 -8.34
N ILE A 16 4.43 -16.50 -9.57
CA ILE A 16 4.41 -15.56 -10.71
C ILE A 16 3.37 -14.46 -10.47
N ILE A 17 2.17 -14.82 -10.02
CA ILE A 17 1.11 -13.85 -9.71
C ILE A 17 1.56 -12.92 -8.57
N PHE A 18 2.14 -13.48 -7.50
CA PHE A 18 2.65 -12.70 -6.38
C PHE A 18 3.79 -11.75 -6.78
N ALA A 19 4.72 -12.21 -7.62
CA ALA A 19 5.77 -11.37 -8.18
C ALA A 19 5.21 -10.23 -9.04
N GLY A 20 4.14 -10.51 -9.82
CA GLY A 20 3.41 -9.49 -10.57
C GLY A 20 2.79 -8.43 -9.67
N PHE A 21 2.12 -8.83 -8.58
CA PHE A 21 1.59 -7.90 -7.59
C PHE A 21 2.68 -7.06 -6.92
N LEU A 22 3.79 -7.67 -6.49
CA LEU A 22 4.92 -6.95 -5.92
C LEU A 22 5.50 -5.92 -6.90
N GLY A 23 5.61 -6.27 -8.18
CA GLY A 23 6.07 -5.37 -9.23
C GLY A 23 5.13 -4.18 -9.41
N ILE A 24 3.81 -4.42 -9.45
CA ILE A 24 2.80 -3.36 -9.53
C ILE A 24 2.86 -2.46 -8.30
N THR A 25 2.87 -3.01 -7.08
CA THR A 25 2.94 -2.23 -5.84
C THR A 25 4.21 -1.38 -5.77
N SER A 26 5.36 -1.92 -6.19
CA SER A 26 6.63 -1.18 -6.25
C SER A 26 6.58 -0.05 -7.26
N THR A 27 6.04 -0.31 -8.45
CA THR A 27 5.90 0.72 -9.50
C THR A 27 4.94 1.83 -9.07
N SER A 28 3.77 1.47 -8.54
CA SER A 28 2.79 2.42 -7.99
C SER A 28 3.39 3.26 -6.85
N TYR A 29 4.17 2.64 -5.96
CA TYR A 29 4.87 3.35 -4.89
C TYR A 29 5.81 4.42 -5.43
N ASN A 30 6.66 4.06 -6.40
CA ASN A 30 7.62 4.99 -6.99
C ASN A 30 6.94 6.11 -7.78
N THR A 31 5.92 5.79 -8.57
CA THR A 31 5.15 6.78 -9.33
C THR A 31 4.46 7.76 -8.39
N TYR A 32 3.78 7.26 -7.36
CA TYR A 32 3.09 8.11 -6.40
C TYR A 32 4.04 9.00 -5.61
N LYS A 33 5.16 8.44 -5.14
CA LYS A 33 6.20 9.22 -4.47
C LYS A 33 6.65 10.39 -5.34
N LYS A 34 6.92 10.14 -6.61
CA LYS A 34 7.35 11.18 -7.55
C LYS A 34 6.27 12.25 -7.77
N VAL A 35 5.02 11.83 -8.01
CA VAL A 35 3.89 12.76 -8.19
C VAL A 35 3.71 13.64 -6.95
N LEU A 36 3.82 13.05 -5.75
CA LEU A 36 3.72 13.80 -4.50
C LEU A 36 4.86 14.81 -4.34
N GLU A 37 6.09 14.42 -4.64
CA GLU A 37 7.24 15.34 -4.63
C GLU A 37 7.02 16.50 -5.61
N ASP A 38 6.63 16.18 -6.85
CA ASP A 38 6.36 17.18 -7.89
C ASP A 38 5.20 18.13 -7.50
N ASP A 39 4.08 17.61 -6.98
CA ASP A 39 2.92 18.41 -6.56
C ASP A 39 3.26 19.33 -5.39
N VAL A 40 3.96 18.82 -4.37
CA VAL A 40 4.37 19.61 -3.21
C VAL A 40 5.35 20.70 -3.62
N GLU A 41 6.34 20.40 -4.46
CA GLU A 41 7.26 21.41 -4.98
C GLU A 41 6.54 22.47 -5.79
N ASN A 42 5.65 22.08 -6.72
CA ASN A 42 4.95 23.00 -7.60
C ASN A 42 4.02 23.93 -6.82
N ILE A 43 3.18 23.39 -5.93
CA ILE A 43 2.27 24.18 -5.11
C ILE A 43 3.07 25.13 -4.22
N SER A 44 4.06 24.62 -3.48
CA SER A 44 4.84 25.45 -2.55
C SER A 44 5.58 26.56 -3.30
N LYS A 45 6.14 26.27 -4.48
CA LYS A 45 6.90 27.25 -5.28
C LYS A 45 5.99 28.33 -5.87
N LEU A 46 4.83 27.94 -6.39
CA LEU A 46 3.82 28.88 -6.89
C LEU A 46 3.30 29.76 -5.75
N THR A 47 2.98 29.17 -4.60
CA THR A 47 2.51 29.93 -3.44
C THR A 47 3.59 30.87 -2.92
N SER A 48 4.85 30.43 -2.77
CA SER A 48 5.97 31.30 -2.40
C SER A 48 6.13 32.47 -3.36
N SER A 49 6.11 32.23 -4.68
CA SER A 49 6.26 33.29 -5.69
C SER A 49 5.09 34.27 -5.66
N THR A 50 3.88 33.77 -5.41
CA THR A 50 2.67 34.59 -5.32
C THR A 50 2.68 35.43 -4.04
N LEU A 51 2.99 34.84 -2.89
CA LEU A 51 3.16 35.53 -1.61
C LEU A 51 4.24 36.61 -1.71
N TYR A 52 5.41 36.27 -2.25
CA TYR A 52 6.47 37.25 -2.51
C TYR A 52 5.95 38.45 -3.30
N SER A 53 5.28 38.21 -4.43
CA SER A 53 4.81 39.29 -5.31
C SER A 53 3.74 40.14 -4.63
N LYS A 54 2.88 39.54 -3.80
CA LYS A 54 1.85 40.25 -3.02
C LYS A 54 2.44 41.06 -1.88
N ILE A 55 3.40 40.51 -1.14
CA ILE A 55 4.10 41.20 -0.05
C ILE A 55 4.89 42.37 -0.63
N ASP A 56 5.71 42.11 -1.64
CA ASP A 56 6.53 43.14 -2.30
C ASP A 56 5.64 44.26 -2.88
N GLY A 57 4.56 43.90 -3.58
CA GLY A 57 3.58 44.86 -4.08
C GLY A 57 2.92 45.71 -2.98
N LYS A 58 2.57 45.12 -1.83
CA LYS A 58 1.99 45.85 -0.69
C LYS A 58 2.98 46.83 -0.03
N LEU A 59 4.29 46.60 -0.14
CA LEU A 59 5.31 47.45 0.46
C LEU A 59 5.75 48.61 -0.45
N ILE A 60 5.53 48.48 -1.76
CA ILE A 60 5.86 49.53 -2.74
C ILE A 60 4.96 50.76 -2.59
N GLU A 61 3.65 50.57 -2.36
CA GLU A 61 2.70 51.68 -2.25
C GLU A 61 3.04 52.66 -1.10
N PRO A 62 3.26 52.20 0.14
CA PRO A 62 3.67 53.04 1.27
C PRO A 62 4.98 53.77 1.03
N LEU A 63 5.94 53.09 0.40
CA LEU A 63 7.21 53.69 0.01
C LEU A 63 7.01 54.84 -0.98
N PHE A 64 6.15 54.66 -1.98
CA PHE A 64 5.89 55.71 -2.95
C PHE A 64 5.16 56.91 -2.32
N VAL A 65 4.23 56.67 -1.39
CA VAL A 65 3.53 57.74 -0.68
C VAL A 65 4.48 58.49 0.24
N ALA A 66 5.30 57.80 1.04
CA ALA A 66 6.30 58.44 1.89
C ALA A 66 7.33 59.24 1.07
N GLN A 67 7.78 58.72 -0.07
CA GLN A 67 8.66 59.47 -0.98
C GLN A 67 7.97 60.68 -1.62
N THR A 68 6.67 60.59 -1.89
CA THR A 68 5.86 61.71 -2.39
C THR A 68 5.75 62.80 -1.33
N MET A 69 5.44 62.43 -0.07
CA MET A 69 5.46 63.35 1.07
C MET A 69 6.83 64.00 1.25
N ALA A 70 7.90 63.22 1.13
CA ALA A 70 9.27 63.71 1.31
C ALA A 70 9.70 64.69 0.21
N ASN A 71 9.06 64.62 -0.97
CA ASN A 71 9.30 65.53 -2.08
C ASN A 71 8.23 66.62 -2.23
N ASP A 72 7.26 66.65 -1.33
CA ASP A 72 6.17 67.62 -1.34
C ASP A 72 6.71 69.04 -1.09
N THR A 73 6.37 69.95 -2.01
CA THR A 73 6.84 71.35 -1.95
C THR A 73 6.17 72.10 -0.80
N PHE A 74 4.92 71.79 -0.47
CA PHE A 74 4.23 72.36 0.68
C PHE A 74 4.97 71.97 1.97
N LEU A 75 5.26 70.69 2.15
CA LEU A 75 5.88 70.17 3.37
C LEU A 75 7.30 70.72 3.57
N LYS A 76 8.08 70.81 2.48
CA LYS A 76 9.41 71.47 2.48
C LYS A 76 9.33 72.97 2.79
N SER A 77 8.28 73.65 2.33
CA SER A 77 8.07 75.07 2.62
C SER A 77 7.63 75.29 4.07
N TRP A 78 6.79 74.40 4.59
CA TRP A 78 6.30 74.41 5.96
C TRP A 78 7.45 74.20 6.95
N LEU A 79 8.29 73.17 6.76
CA LEU A 79 9.46 72.90 7.62
C LEU A 79 10.46 74.06 7.68
N LYS A 80 10.54 74.90 6.64
CA LYS A 80 11.45 76.06 6.64
C LYS A 80 10.99 77.19 7.57
N HIS A 81 9.68 77.37 7.75
CA HIS A 81 9.11 78.48 8.54
C HIS A 81 8.59 78.01 9.91
N GLU A 82 8.73 76.72 10.23
CA GLU A 82 8.30 76.13 11.50
C GLU A 82 8.93 76.83 12.72
N LYS A 83 10.25 77.10 12.71
CA LYS A 83 10.94 77.74 13.84
C LYS A 83 10.37 79.12 14.19
N GLU A 84 9.92 79.86 13.18
CA GLU A 84 9.34 81.20 13.35
C GLU A 84 7.90 81.13 13.88
N ASN A 85 7.23 79.99 13.68
CA ASN A 85 5.82 79.77 13.99
C ASN A 85 5.59 78.73 15.09
N ILE A 86 6.60 78.44 15.91
CA ILE A 86 6.56 77.33 16.88
C ILE A 86 5.44 77.48 17.94
N ASN A 87 5.00 78.71 18.21
CA ASN A 87 3.92 79.04 19.15
C ASN A 87 2.56 79.27 18.47
N ASN A 88 2.48 79.11 17.15
CA ASN A 88 1.25 79.28 16.39
C ASN A 88 0.54 77.93 16.23
N ASN A 89 -0.59 77.75 16.90
CA ASN A 89 -1.34 76.50 16.83
C ASN A 89 -1.99 76.27 15.46
N GLU A 90 -2.52 77.31 14.81
CA GLU A 90 -3.09 77.20 13.45
C GLU A 90 -2.02 76.71 12.45
N TYR A 91 -0.77 77.12 12.66
CA TYR A 91 0.34 76.68 11.81
C TYR A 91 0.63 75.16 11.94
N LYS A 92 0.41 74.60 13.14
CA LYS A 92 0.62 73.16 13.42
C LYS A 92 -0.56 72.32 12.95
N GLU A 93 -1.79 72.80 13.17
CA GLU A 93 -3.01 72.13 12.69
C GLU A 93 -2.95 71.83 11.19
N VAL A 94 -2.36 72.74 10.39
CA VAL A 94 -2.16 72.56 8.95
C VAL A 94 -1.34 71.31 8.59
N VAL A 95 -0.30 70.96 9.36
CA VAL A 95 0.48 69.74 9.09
C VAL A 95 -0.20 68.50 9.66
N GLU A 96 -0.92 68.63 10.76
CA GLU A 96 -1.73 67.54 11.35
C GLU A 96 -2.85 67.13 10.37
N GLU A 97 -3.58 68.09 9.79
CA GLU A 97 -4.57 67.85 8.75
C GLU A 97 -3.97 67.19 7.50
N TYR A 98 -2.76 67.61 7.10
CA TYR A 98 -2.03 66.98 5.99
C TYR A 98 -1.74 65.51 6.27
N LEU A 99 -1.20 65.20 7.45
CA LEU A 99 -0.87 63.83 7.86
C LEU A 99 -2.13 62.97 7.99
N TYR A 100 -3.19 63.51 8.59
CA TYR A 100 -4.50 62.86 8.67
C TYR A 100 -5.07 62.55 7.28
N ALA A 101 -4.99 63.50 6.34
CA ALA A 101 -5.46 63.30 4.97
C ALA A 101 -4.68 62.20 4.23
N ILE A 102 -3.35 62.11 4.44
CA ILE A 102 -2.55 61.00 3.89
C ILE A 102 -2.99 59.67 4.49
N LYS A 103 -3.10 59.61 5.83
CA LYS A 103 -3.53 58.39 6.54
C LYS A 103 -4.87 57.89 6.03
N GLU A 104 -5.89 58.76 6.00
CA GLU A 104 -7.25 58.37 5.58
C GLU A 104 -7.35 58.03 4.09
N LYS A 105 -6.63 58.76 3.22
CA LYS A 105 -6.70 58.54 1.78
C LYS A 105 -6.15 57.17 1.37
N TYR A 106 -5.06 56.73 1.99
CA TYR A 106 -4.37 55.49 1.66
C TYR A 106 -4.67 54.35 2.65
N GLY A 107 -5.47 54.61 3.69
CA GLY A 107 -5.83 53.62 4.70
C GLY A 107 -4.65 53.14 5.54
N TYR A 108 -3.69 54.02 5.81
CA TYR A 108 -2.57 53.72 6.70
C TYR A 108 -2.99 53.79 8.17
N ASP A 109 -2.26 53.07 9.02
CA ASP A 109 -2.51 53.10 10.46
C ASP A 109 -1.91 54.37 11.09
N SER A 110 -0.79 54.83 10.55
CA SER A 110 -0.15 56.08 10.97
C SER A 110 0.52 56.83 9.82
N ALA A 111 0.64 58.14 10.00
CA ALA A 111 1.41 59.05 9.15
C ALA A 111 2.05 60.11 10.04
N PHE A 112 3.31 60.45 9.78
CA PHE A 112 4.05 61.34 10.65
C PHE A 112 5.09 62.20 9.94
N LEU A 113 5.55 63.24 10.66
CA LEU A 113 6.65 64.12 10.30
C LEU A 113 7.49 64.44 11.55
N ILE A 114 8.80 64.26 11.46
CA ILE A 114 9.77 64.72 12.47
C ILE A 114 10.58 65.86 11.86
N SER A 115 10.54 67.04 12.49
CA SER A 115 11.35 68.18 12.05
C SER A 115 12.80 68.04 12.49
N ALA A 116 13.74 68.17 11.55
CA ALA A 116 15.17 68.24 11.89
C ALA A 116 15.58 69.60 12.48
N GLY A 117 14.69 70.60 12.40
CA GLY A 117 14.94 71.93 12.92
C GLY A 117 14.62 72.06 14.41
N THR A 118 13.51 71.46 14.83
CA THR A 118 12.92 71.60 16.18
C THR A 118 12.89 70.29 16.96
N ASN A 119 13.17 69.15 16.31
CA ASN A 119 13.00 67.79 16.84
C ASN A 119 11.56 67.45 17.24
N ILE A 120 10.57 68.25 16.82
CA ILE A 120 9.16 67.95 17.12
C ILE A 120 8.70 66.81 16.21
N TYR A 121 8.08 65.81 16.82
CA TYR A 121 7.42 64.67 16.20
C TYR A 121 5.92 65.00 16.06
N TYR A 122 5.51 65.33 14.84
CA TYR A 122 4.11 65.52 14.45
C TYR A 122 3.51 64.19 13.99
N PHE A 123 2.34 63.87 14.52
CA PHE A 123 1.53 62.70 14.16
C PHE A 123 0.21 63.17 13.57
N TYR A 124 -0.55 62.24 12.99
CA TYR A 124 -1.84 62.56 12.36
C TYR A 124 -2.91 63.03 13.36
N ASP A 125 -2.73 62.83 14.66
CA ASP A 125 -3.67 63.23 15.73
C ASP A 125 -3.10 64.30 16.68
N GLY A 126 -1.98 64.92 16.31
CA GLY A 126 -1.35 65.98 17.10
C GLY A 126 0.16 65.86 17.19
N ILE A 127 0.75 66.65 18.09
CA ILE A 127 2.17 66.50 18.46
C ILE A 127 2.31 65.26 19.36
N ASN A 128 3.13 64.31 18.92
CA ASN A 128 3.46 63.12 19.70
C ASN A 128 4.46 63.43 20.82
N LYS A 129 5.68 63.86 20.43
CA LYS A 129 6.79 64.16 21.36
C LYS A 129 7.85 65.05 20.72
N ILE A 130 8.90 65.34 21.48
CA ILE A 130 10.15 65.91 20.96
C ILE A 130 11.19 64.80 21.03
N VAL A 131 11.77 64.41 19.89
CA VAL A 131 12.73 63.30 19.84
C VAL A 131 14.03 63.67 20.54
N ASN A 132 14.60 62.70 21.27
CA ASN A 132 15.83 62.88 22.04
C ASN A 132 16.78 61.67 21.89
N GLU A 133 18.08 61.91 21.68
CA GLU A 133 19.10 60.86 21.55
C GLU A 133 19.23 59.97 22.79
N GLU A 134 18.82 60.46 23.97
CA GLU A 134 18.86 59.70 25.22
C GLU A 134 17.67 58.76 25.42
N ASN A 135 16.59 58.91 24.62
CA ASN A 135 15.42 58.06 24.71
C ASN A 135 15.59 56.81 23.85
N GLU A 136 15.51 55.62 24.45
CA GLU A 136 15.68 54.34 23.76
C GLU A 136 14.72 54.17 22.56
N HIS A 137 13.51 54.72 22.65
CA HIS A 137 12.50 54.67 21.60
C HIS A 137 12.74 55.65 20.43
N ASP A 138 13.67 56.61 20.56
CA ASP A 138 13.98 57.60 19.53
C ASP A 138 15.28 57.28 18.78
N ILE A 139 16.03 56.26 19.23
CA ILE A 139 17.31 55.84 18.65
C ILE A 139 17.19 55.53 17.15
N TRP A 140 16.05 54.99 16.71
CA TRP A 140 15.81 54.67 15.29
C TRP A 140 15.92 55.90 14.39
N TYR A 141 15.43 57.07 14.83
CA TYR A 141 15.47 58.32 14.06
C TYR A 141 16.91 58.76 13.83
N TYR A 142 17.72 58.78 14.89
CA TYR A 142 19.12 59.17 14.81
C TYR A 142 19.94 58.16 13.99
N ASN A 143 19.65 56.86 14.13
CA ASN A 143 20.24 55.82 13.29
C ASN A 143 19.89 56.01 11.80
N PHE A 144 18.64 56.36 11.50
CA PHE A 144 18.19 56.58 10.13
C PHE A 144 18.88 57.80 9.51
N ILE A 145 18.92 58.94 10.22
CA ILE A 145 19.56 60.15 9.69
C ILE A 145 21.08 59.97 9.50
N ASN A 146 21.74 59.17 10.35
CA ASN A 146 23.17 58.89 10.27
C ASN A 146 23.54 57.91 9.15
N LYS A 147 22.65 56.98 8.79
CA LYS A 147 22.86 56.04 7.67
C LYS A 147 22.90 56.72 6.30
N ASN A 148 22.40 57.96 6.19
CA ASN A 148 22.37 58.75 4.95
C ASN A 148 21.73 58.02 3.75
N LYS A 149 20.73 57.16 4.02
CA LYS A 149 19.91 56.50 2.99
C LYS A 149 18.65 57.36 2.72
N PRO A 150 18.16 57.46 1.47
CA PRO A 150 16.99 58.29 1.14
C PRO A 150 15.71 57.84 1.84
N TYR A 151 15.58 56.53 2.08
CA TYR A 151 14.50 55.91 2.83
C TYR A 151 15.00 54.70 3.62
N MET A 152 14.22 54.29 4.61
CA MET A 152 14.42 53.08 5.39
C MET A 152 13.06 52.46 5.68
N LEU A 153 13.02 51.13 5.69
CA LEU A 153 11.86 50.38 6.14
C LEU A 153 12.24 49.72 7.46
N ASN A 154 11.46 49.97 8.50
CA ASN A 154 11.70 49.48 9.85
C ASN A 154 10.46 48.76 10.39
N ILE A 155 10.66 47.79 11.28
CA ILE A 155 9.57 47.31 12.14
C ILE A 155 9.80 47.91 13.52
N ASP A 156 8.77 48.52 14.07
CA ASP A 156 8.76 48.92 15.47
C ASP A 156 7.37 48.75 16.07
N TYR A 157 7.27 48.84 17.39
CA TYR A 157 6.00 48.93 18.09
C TYR A 157 5.48 50.36 17.99
N ASP A 158 4.25 50.52 17.49
CA ASP A 158 3.60 51.83 17.42
C ASP A 158 3.21 52.30 18.83
N GLU A 159 3.98 53.22 19.40
CA GLU A 159 3.77 53.80 20.73
C GLU A 159 2.41 54.49 20.89
N VAL A 160 1.82 54.96 19.78
CA VAL A 160 0.52 55.65 19.80
C VAL A 160 -0.62 54.63 19.72
N ASN A 161 -0.43 53.57 18.94
CA ASN A 161 -1.46 52.56 18.67
C ASN A 161 -1.25 51.27 19.46
N ASN A 162 -1.36 51.33 20.79
CA ASN A 162 -1.35 50.15 21.69
C ASN A 162 -0.12 49.24 21.56
N GLU A 163 1.05 49.76 21.18
CA GLU A 163 2.27 48.97 20.96
C GLU A 163 2.01 47.82 19.97
N THR A 164 1.27 48.11 18.88
CA THR A 164 1.09 47.12 17.82
C THR A 164 2.31 47.11 16.90
N LEU A 165 2.82 45.92 16.58
CA LEU A 165 3.93 45.73 15.66
C LEU A 165 3.58 46.31 14.28
N THR A 166 4.37 47.26 13.80
CA THR A 166 4.04 48.10 12.64
C THR A 166 5.25 48.24 11.73
N ILE A 167 5.02 48.15 10.42
CA ILE A 167 6.02 48.44 9.40
C ILE A 167 5.97 49.94 9.12
N PHE A 168 7.06 50.63 9.42
CA PHE A 168 7.25 52.04 9.11
C PHE A 168 8.10 52.19 7.86
N VAL A 169 7.66 53.08 6.97
CA VAL A 169 8.46 53.51 5.82
C VAL A 169 8.85 54.96 6.00
N ASP A 170 10.13 55.17 6.28
CA ASP A 170 10.69 56.46 6.66
C ASP A 170 11.46 57.04 5.47
N CYS A 171 11.22 58.30 5.15
CA CYS A 171 11.84 59.01 4.05
C CYS A 171 12.45 60.34 4.52
N ARG A 172 13.64 60.63 4.03
CA ARG A 172 14.33 61.90 4.31
C ARG A 172 13.73 63.03 3.49
N VAL A 173 13.37 64.12 4.16
CA VAL A 173 12.97 65.36 3.52
C VAL A 173 14.19 66.25 3.39
N GLU A 174 14.66 66.47 2.16
CA GLU A 174 15.84 67.28 1.90
C GLU A 174 15.52 68.52 1.05
N ASN A 175 16.28 69.59 1.30
CA ASN A 175 16.26 70.78 0.45
C ASN A 175 17.00 70.54 -0.87
N LYS A 176 17.03 71.53 -1.77
CA LYS A 176 17.73 71.42 -3.08
C LYS A 176 19.25 71.25 -2.97
N GLU A 177 19.83 71.52 -1.80
CA GLU A 177 21.26 71.44 -1.51
C GLU A 177 21.62 70.13 -0.78
N GLY A 178 20.67 69.21 -0.57
CA GLY A 178 20.87 67.96 0.17
C GLY A 178 20.87 68.10 1.69
N LYS A 179 20.49 69.27 2.24
CA LYS A 179 20.35 69.46 3.69
C LYS A 179 19.04 68.86 4.18
N LEU A 180 19.11 68.05 5.24
CA LEU A 180 17.96 67.48 5.93
C LEU A 180 17.08 68.58 6.53
N LEU A 181 15.80 68.58 6.16
CA LEU A 181 14.74 69.43 6.71
C LEU A 181 13.89 68.66 7.74
N GLY A 182 13.71 67.35 7.53
CA GLY A 182 12.94 66.49 8.42
C GLY A 182 12.88 65.05 7.90
N VAL A 183 12.10 64.22 8.58
CA VAL A 183 11.80 62.83 8.20
C VAL A 183 10.30 62.66 8.18
N VAL A 184 9.75 62.11 7.10
CA VAL A 184 8.33 61.73 7.04
C VAL A 184 8.22 60.22 6.98
N GLY A 185 7.11 59.69 7.46
CA GLY A 185 6.85 58.28 7.31
C GLY A 185 5.38 57.92 7.41
N VAL A 186 5.10 56.69 7.00
CA VAL A 186 3.78 56.05 7.11
C VAL A 186 3.94 54.68 7.75
N GLY A 187 2.99 54.29 8.58
CA GLY A 187 2.97 53.02 9.28
C GLY A 187 1.80 52.14 8.84
N ILE A 188 2.09 50.85 8.64
CA ILE A 188 1.08 49.81 8.40
C ILE A 188 1.24 48.70 9.43
N LYS A 189 0.15 48.36 10.11
CA LYS A 189 0.14 47.28 11.09
C LYS A 189 0.50 45.94 10.46
N MET A 190 1.26 45.16 11.23
CA MET A 190 1.70 43.83 10.82
C MET A 190 0.53 42.87 10.57
N ASP A 191 -0.62 43.08 11.21
CA ASP A 191 -1.87 42.35 11.04
C ASP A 191 -2.26 42.15 9.57
N HIS A 192 -1.97 43.14 8.71
CA HIS A 192 -2.28 43.09 7.28
C HIS A 192 -1.44 42.07 6.52
N LEU A 193 -0.20 41.84 6.96
CA LEU A 193 0.66 40.78 6.44
C LEU A 193 0.32 39.44 7.08
N GLN A 194 0.04 39.40 8.38
CA GLN A 194 -0.37 38.16 9.05
C GLN A 194 -1.65 37.59 8.45
N LYS A 195 -2.68 38.42 8.19
CA LYS A 195 -3.91 37.99 7.51
C LYS A 195 -3.66 37.48 6.10
N LEU A 196 -2.71 38.10 5.37
CA LEU A 196 -2.31 37.66 4.04
C LEU A 196 -1.62 36.29 4.10
N LEU A 197 -0.68 36.09 5.03
CA LEU A 197 -0.04 34.79 5.21
C LEU A 197 -1.10 33.74 5.57
N LYS A 198 -1.95 34.04 6.56
CA LYS A 198 -3.00 33.15 7.05
C LYS A 198 -3.95 32.67 5.96
N SER A 199 -4.36 33.55 5.04
CA SER A 199 -5.26 33.15 3.94
C SER A 199 -4.62 32.10 3.02
N TYR A 200 -3.31 32.18 2.79
CA TYR A 200 -2.59 31.19 1.97
C TYR A 200 -2.25 29.92 2.76
N GLU A 201 -1.99 30.03 4.06
CA GLU A 201 -1.83 28.86 4.93
C GLU A 201 -3.08 27.99 4.91
N ASP A 202 -4.24 28.61 5.09
CA ASP A 202 -5.53 27.91 5.13
C ASP A 202 -5.94 27.37 3.75
N GLU A 203 -5.66 28.10 2.65
CA GLU A 203 -6.02 27.67 1.28
C GLU A 203 -5.15 26.51 0.78
N PHE A 204 -3.85 26.53 1.08
CA PHE A 204 -2.87 25.60 0.50
C PHE A 204 -2.32 24.56 1.48
N ASP A 205 -2.76 24.58 2.74
CA ASP A 205 -2.29 23.70 3.83
C ASP A 205 -0.76 23.71 3.92
N LEU A 206 -0.24 24.89 4.26
CA LEU A 206 1.17 25.19 4.44
C LEU A 206 1.35 26.23 5.55
N ASN A 207 2.57 26.41 6.01
CA ASN A 207 2.96 27.47 6.93
C ASN A 207 3.78 28.51 6.16
N ALA A 208 3.54 29.79 6.40
CA ALA A 208 4.27 30.87 5.73
C ALA A 208 4.62 31.98 6.73
N PHE A 209 5.90 32.30 6.83
CA PHE A 209 6.41 33.29 7.77
C PHE A 209 7.62 34.03 7.18
N LEU A 210 7.97 35.17 7.79
CA LEU A 210 9.10 36.01 7.40
C LEU A 210 10.19 35.94 8.47
N THR A 211 11.45 35.86 8.04
CA THR A 211 12.62 35.78 8.93
C THR A 211 13.69 36.78 8.56
N ASP A 212 14.48 37.19 9.54
CA ASP A 212 15.71 37.93 9.28
C ASP A 212 16.82 37.03 8.68
N LYS A 213 17.97 37.60 8.36
CA LYS A 213 19.15 36.85 7.86
C LYS A 213 19.70 35.80 8.84
N ASN A 214 19.32 35.88 10.12
CA ASN A 214 19.76 34.95 11.16
C ASN A 214 18.73 33.83 11.40
N GLY A 215 17.57 33.86 10.72
CA GLY A 215 16.48 32.91 10.88
C GLY A 215 15.52 33.24 12.03
N LEU A 216 15.63 34.42 12.65
CA LEU A 216 14.70 34.86 13.68
C LEU A 216 13.37 35.25 13.01
N ILE A 217 12.26 34.72 13.51
CA ILE A 217 10.93 35.00 12.96
C ILE A 217 10.54 36.45 13.26
N LYS A 218 10.18 37.18 12.21
CA LYS A 218 9.74 38.59 12.27
C LYS A 218 8.25 38.75 11.99
N VAL A 219 7.67 37.86 11.19
CA VAL A 219 6.23 37.85 10.91
C VAL A 219 5.77 36.41 10.86
N ASP A 220 4.73 36.09 11.62
CA ASP A 220 4.12 34.77 11.70
C ASP A 220 2.61 34.95 11.90
N THR A 221 1.81 33.96 11.51
CA THR A 221 0.36 33.98 11.75
C THR A 221 0.03 33.74 13.22
N ASP A 222 0.93 33.10 13.96
CA ASP A 222 0.93 32.99 15.41
C ASP A 222 1.88 34.03 16.03
N SER A 223 1.28 35.00 16.73
CA SER A 223 2.01 36.09 17.37
C SER A 223 2.99 35.63 18.44
N GLU A 224 2.82 34.44 19.04
CA GLU A 224 3.72 33.93 20.08
C GLU A 224 5.13 33.57 19.52
N ASN A 225 5.23 33.32 18.21
CA ASN A 225 6.48 32.93 17.56
C ASN A 225 7.37 34.12 17.20
N ILE A 226 6.78 35.32 17.10
CA ILE A 226 7.46 36.53 16.64
C ILE A 226 8.54 36.93 17.65
N GLU A 227 9.78 37.07 17.17
CA GLU A 227 11.00 37.37 17.95
C GLU A 227 11.38 36.33 19.02
N MET A 228 10.60 35.26 19.20
CA MET A 228 10.85 34.22 20.20
C MET A 228 11.43 32.94 19.59
N VAL A 229 11.12 32.67 18.31
CA VAL A 229 11.52 31.43 17.64
C VAL A 229 12.56 31.72 16.56
N ASN A 230 13.62 30.91 16.55
CA ASN A 230 14.62 30.92 15.47
C ASN A 230 14.57 29.61 14.67
N LEU A 231 14.46 29.73 13.35
CA LEU A 231 14.37 28.61 12.40
C LEU A 231 15.52 27.59 12.54
N PHE A 232 16.70 28.01 13.01
CA PHE A 232 17.88 27.18 13.13
C PHE A 232 18.14 26.61 14.52
N GLU A 233 17.25 26.83 15.49
CA GLU A 233 17.29 26.10 16.76
C GLU A 233 16.93 24.62 16.58
N ASP A 234 16.15 24.27 15.56
CA ASP A 234 15.95 22.87 15.17
C ASP A 234 17.24 22.29 14.57
N GLU A 235 17.74 21.23 15.21
CA GLU A 235 18.94 20.48 14.84
C GLU A 235 18.90 19.97 13.38
N LYS A 236 17.72 19.82 12.78
CA LYS A 236 17.54 19.39 11.38
C LYS A 236 17.76 20.54 10.40
N LEU A 237 17.32 21.75 10.75
CA LEU A 237 17.36 22.93 9.89
C LEU A 237 18.71 23.66 10.00
N SER A 238 19.40 23.54 11.13
CA SER A 238 20.76 24.08 11.34
C SER A 238 21.78 23.59 10.31
N LYS A 239 21.64 22.35 9.81
CA LYS A 239 22.53 21.74 8.80
C LYS A 239 22.38 22.34 7.41
N VAL A 240 21.27 23.01 7.13
CA VAL A 240 20.93 23.55 5.80
C VAL A 240 21.07 25.08 5.76
N LYS A 241 21.45 25.71 6.88
CA LYS A 241 21.60 27.17 7.04
C LYS A 241 22.45 27.84 5.96
N CYS A 242 23.63 27.27 5.67
CA CYS A 242 24.56 27.83 4.67
C CYS A 242 24.04 27.74 3.22
N ASP A 243 23.14 26.80 2.93
CA ASP A 243 22.56 26.62 1.59
C ASP A 243 21.28 27.46 1.40
N ILE A 244 20.56 27.74 2.51
CA ILE A 244 19.29 28.46 2.54
C ILE A 244 19.48 29.98 2.36
N PHE A 245 20.40 30.60 3.10
CA PHE A 245 20.59 32.06 3.11
C PHE A 245 21.85 32.48 2.36
N THR A 246 21.80 32.41 1.03
CA THR A 246 22.80 33.06 0.17
C THR A 246 22.19 34.31 -0.47
N GLU A 247 22.88 35.44 -0.34
CA GLU A 247 22.51 36.67 -1.07
C GLU A 247 22.51 36.38 -2.58
N HIS A 248 21.39 36.71 -3.22
CA HIS A 248 21.10 36.53 -4.65
C HIS A 248 20.84 35.08 -5.11
N SER A 249 19.59 34.63 -5.09
CA SER A 249 19.03 33.73 -6.13
C SER A 249 17.57 33.36 -5.85
N ASN A 250 16.89 32.93 -6.93
CA ASN A 250 15.54 32.37 -7.00
C ASN A 250 15.16 31.47 -5.82
N ALA A 251 13.84 31.36 -5.56
CA ALA A 251 13.27 30.46 -4.55
C ALA A 251 13.99 29.09 -4.52
N LYS A 252 14.63 28.77 -3.39
CA LYS A 252 15.35 27.51 -3.20
C LYS A 252 14.46 26.51 -2.48
N ILE A 253 14.43 25.28 -2.99
CA ILE A 253 13.64 24.17 -2.45
C ILE A 253 14.55 23.27 -1.63
N HIS A 254 14.17 22.99 -0.39
CA HIS A 254 14.87 22.08 0.50
C HIS A 254 13.91 21.07 1.12
N TRP A 255 14.22 19.79 0.91
CA TRP A 255 13.51 18.69 1.55
C TRP A 255 14.23 18.25 2.82
N TYR A 256 13.52 18.16 3.94
CA TYR A 256 14.12 17.75 5.21
C TYR A 256 13.28 16.72 5.98
N GLY A 257 13.92 16.03 6.92
CA GLY A 257 13.38 14.91 7.70
C GLY A 257 13.90 13.52 7.32
N LYS A 258 13.51 12.48 8.09
CA LYS A 258 13.91 11.08 7.82
C LYS A 258 13.45 10.69 6.40
N ASN A 259 14.41 10.37 5.53
CA ASN A 259 14.22 9.98 4.12
C ASN A 259 13.73 11.06 3.14
N LYS A 260 14.07 12.36 3.33
CA LYS A 260 13.80 13.45 2.36
C LYS A 260 12.32 13.70 2.01
N MET A 261 11.38 13.23 2.84
CA MET A 261 9.94 13.33 2.53
C MET A 261 9.10 13.89 3.68
N CYS A 262 9.65 14.57 4.70
CA CYS A 262 8.80 15.00 5.83
C CYS A 262 8.21 16.39 5.65
N SER A 263 9.02 17.33 5.18
CA SER A 263 8.60 18.70 4.92
C SER A 263 9.37 19.24 3.72
N CYS A 264 8.68 20.05 2.92
CA CYS A 264 9.27 20.86 1.87
C CYS A 264 9.38 22.30 2.39
N LEU A 265 10.58 22.86 2.34
CA LEU A 265 10.89 24.22 2.74
C LEU A 265 11.29 25.03 1.50
N ILE A 266 10.64 26.14 1.27
CA ILE A 266 11.00 27.09 0.23
C ILE A 266 11.38 28.41 0.86
N VAL A 267 12.54 28.93 0.47
CA VAL A 267 13.06 30.20 0.99
C VAL A 267 13.31 31.16 -0.15
N GLN A 268 12.81 32.39 0.00
CA GLN A 268 12.90 33.45 -0.99
C GLN A 268 13.23 34.79 -0.34
N TYR A 269 14.28 35.45 -0.82
CA TYR A 269 14.72 36.75 -0.30
C TYR A 269 13.83 37.89 -0.83
N ILE A 270 13.46 38.82 0.06
CA ILE A 270 12.71 40.05 -0.24
C ILE A 270 13.66 41.24 -0.09
N PRO A 271 14.15 41.83 -1.20
CA PRO A 271 15.15 42.88 -1.16
C PRO A 271 14.73 44.13 -0.38
N ASN A 272 13.45 44.51 -0.48
CA ASN A 272 12.92 45.73 0.15
C ASN A 272 12.87 45.64 1.69
N LEU A 273 12.74 44.42 2.23
CA LEU A 273 12.70 44.17 3.68
C LEU A 273 14.04 43.72 4.26
N GLU A 274 14.99 43.31 3.40
CA GLU A 274 16.19 42.57 3.80
C GLU A 274 15.87 41.26 4.58
N TRP A 275 14.69 40.67 4.34
CA TRP A 275 14.20 39.45 4.98
C TRP A 275 13.99 38.31 3.99
N TYR A 276 13.70 37.13 4.54
CA TYR A 276 13.39 35.94 3.79
C TYR A 276 11.96 35.47 4.08
N LEU A 277 11.19 35.28 3.01
CA LEU A 277 9.94 34.53 3.05
C LEU A 277 10.27 33.04 3.10
N VAL A 278 9.70 32.37 4.09
CA VAL A 278 9.82 30.94 4.30
C VAL A 278 8.43 30.33 4.16
N VAL A 279 8.30 29.37 3.25
CA VAL A 279 7.08 28.58 3.04
C VAL A 279 7.41 27.14 3.35
N GLU A 280 6.73 26.56 4.34
CA GLU A 280 6.89 25.18 4.75
C GLU A 280 5.61 24.38 4.48
N LYS A 281 5.73 23.25 3.80
CA LYS A 281 4.63 22.29 3.65
C LYS A 281 4.96 20.98 4.35
N ASN A 282 4.19 20.65 5.38
CA ASN A 282 4.28 19.37 6.08
C ASN A 282 3.56 18.29 5.26
N THR A 283 4.30 17.26 4.84
CA THR A 283 3.74 16.18 4.03
C THR A 283 3.38 14.94 4.86
N GLN A 284 3.48 15.00 6.20
CA GLN A 284 3.17 13.87 7.09
C GLN A 284 1.74 13.35 6.90
N VAL A 285 0.74 14.22 6.88
CA VAL A 285 -0.66 13.82 6.74
C VAL A 285 -0.92 13.12 5.41
N ILE A 286 -0.34 13.64 4.32
CA ILE A 286 -0.49 13.06 2.98
C ILE A 286 0.24 11.70 2.91
N ARG A 287 1.44 11.61 3.49
CA ARG A 287 2.22 10.37 3.58
C ARG A 287 1.50 9.29 4.39
N ASP A 288 0.89 9.66 5.51
CA ASP A 288 0.19 8.70 6.39
C ASP A 288 -1.08 8.17 5.72
N SER A 289 -1.81 9.06 5.06
CA SER A 289 -2.95 8.68 4.20
C SER A 289 -2.52 7.70 3.10
N PHE A 290 -1.36 7.93 2.49
CA PHE A 290 -0.80 7.04 1.47
C PHE A 290 -0.34 5.69 2.04
N HIS A 291 0.36 5.67 3.18
CA HIS A 291 0.72 4.42 3.85
C HIS A 291 -0.52 3.59 4.21
N SER A 292 -1.64 4.24 4.54
CA SER A 292 -2.93 3.57 4.73
C SER A 292 -3.45 2.93 3.43
N LEU A 293 -3.38 3.64 2.29
CA LEU A 293 -3.75 3.10 0.97
C LEU A 293 -2.88 1.90 0.58
N LEU A 294 -1.56 1.99 0.71
CA LEU A 294 -0.65 0.88 0.42
C LEU A 294 -0.94 -0.35 1.28
N LYS A 295 -1.22 -0.15 2.58
CA LYS A 295 -1.59 -1.26 3.48
C LYS A 295 -2.87 -1.95 3.00
N LYS A 296 -3.87 -1.18 2.53
CA LYS A 296 -5.10 -1.73 1.94
C LYS A 296 -4.81 -2.51 0.66
N ASP A 297 -3.98 -1.98 -0.24
CA ASP A 297 -3.62 -2.67 -1.48
C ASP A 297 -2.90 -3.99 -1.21
N ILE A 298 -1.90 -3.98 -0.31
CA ILE A 298 -1.18 -5.20 0.10
C ILE A 298 -2.14 -6.22 0.73
N ALA A 299 -3.10 -5.77 1.54
CA ALA A 299 -4.10 -6.63 2.15
C ALA A 299 -5.02 -7.28 1.10
N ILE A 300 -5.51 -6.50 0.12
CA ILE A 300 -6.35 -7.00 -0.99
C ILE A 300 -5.57 -8.01 -1.84
N SER A 301 -4.32 -7.69 -2.22
CA SER A 301 -3.47 -8.61 -2.99
C SER A 301 -3.18 -9.90 -2.22
N SER A 302 -2.96 -9.82 -0.92
CA SER A 302 -2.74 -11.00 -0.06
C SER A 302 -4.01 -11.87 0.03
N LEU A 303 -5.19 -11.25 0.14
CA LEU A 303 -6.47 -11.96 0.16
C LEU A 303 -6.70 -12.71 -1.16
N ILE A 304 -6.45 -12.05 -2.30
CA ILE A 304 -6.57 -12.67 -3.63
C ILE A 304 -5.63 -13.88 -3.73
N LEU A 305 -4.38 -13.76 -3.26
CA LEU A 305 -3.43 -14.87 -3.27
C LEU A 305 -3.93 -16.08 -2.46
N VAL A 306 -4.45 -15.84 -1.26
CA VAL A 306 -5.01 -16.90 -0.39
C VAL A 306 -6.20 -17.59 -1.05
N LEU A 307 -7.11 -16.81 -1.65
CA LEU A 307 -8.26 -17.34 -2.38
C LEU A 307 -7.84 -18.21 -3.58
N LEU A 308 -6.85 -17.76 -4.35
CA LEU A 308 -6.30 -18.53 -5.46
C LEU A 308 -5.64 -19.84 -5.00
N MET A 309 -4.87 -19.79 -3.90
CA MET A 309 -4.27 -20.99 -3.31
C MET A 309 -5.33 -21.98 -2.80
N ALA A 310 -6.40 -21.48 -2.16
CA ALA A 310 -7.50 -22.30 -1.68
C ALA A 310 -8.26 -22.96 -2.83
N LEU A 311 -8.59 -22.20 -3.88
CA LEU A 311 -9.26 -22.70 -5.08
C LEU A 311 -8.43 -23.76 -5.80
N SER A 312 -7.13 -23.48 -6.01
CA SER A 312 -6.20 -24.43 -6.61
C SER A 312 -6.11 -25.74 -5.81
N SER A 313 -5.97 -25.64 -4.48
CA SER A 313 -5.94 -26.80 -3.59
C SER A 313 -7.22 -27.63 -3.65
N TYR A 314 -8.37 -26.97 -3.73
CA TYR A 314 -9.67 -27.63 -3.89
C TYR A 314 -9.76 -28.40 -5.22
N ILE A 315 -9.38 -27.77 -6.33
CA ILE A 315 -9.37 -28.37 -7.66
C ILE A 315 -8.46 -29.61 -7.67
N ILE A 316 -7.23 -29.51 -7.15
CA ILE A 316 -6.27 -30.62 -7.09
C ILE A 316 -6.83 -31.81 -6.29
N LYS A 317 -7.45 -31.55 -5.13
CA LYS A 317 -8.07 -32.62 -4.32
C LYS A 317 -9.17 -33.33 -5.09
N ARG A 318 -10.06 -32.58 -5.76
CA ARG A 318 -11.16 -33.15 -6.53
C ARG A 318 -10.68 -33.99 -7.72
N TYR A 319 -9.68 -33.52 -8.46
CA TYR A 319 -9.09 -34.27 -9.56
C TYR A 319 -8.39 -35.55 -9.09
N ASN A 320 -7.62 -35.47 -8.00
CA ASN A 320 -6.97 -36.64 -7.42
C ASN A 320 -7.98 -37.69 -6.95
N HIS A 321 -9.10 -37.26 -6.36
CA HIS A 321 -10.17 -38.19 -5.96
C HIS A 321 -10.80 -38.89 -7.18
N LYS A 322 -11.08 -38.15 -8.26
CA LYS A 322 -11.62 -38.74 -9.49
C LYS A 322 -10.65 -39.74 -10.12
N LEU A 323 -9.35 -39.44 -10.17
CA LEU A 323 -8.31 -40.36 -10.63
C LEU A 323 -8.25 -41.64 -9.77
N PHE A 324 -8.34 -41.48 -8.44
CA PHE A 324 -8.31 -42.60 -7.51
C PHE A 324 -9.51 -43.56 -7.70
N VAL A 325 -10.71 -43.03 -7.99
CA VAL A 325 -11.89 -43.86 -8.26
C VAL A 325 -11.78 -44.60 -9.60
N LEU A 326 -11.27 -43.93 -10.65
CA LEU A 326 -11.09 -44.56 -11.97
C LEU A 326 -10.02 -45.66 -11.97
N SER A 327 -9.01 -45.55 -11.11
CA SER A 327 -7.92 -46.53 -11.00
C SER A 327 -8.32 -47.86 -10.34
N LYS A 328 -9.59 -48.05 -9.96
CA LYS A 328 -10.06 -49.24 -9.22
C LYS A 328 -10.80 -50.27 -10.07
N MET A 329 -10.91 -50.04 -11.37
CA MET A 329 -11.59 -50.92 -12.31
C MET A 329 -10.56 -51.49 -13.29
N ASP A 330 -10.66 -52.78 -13.59
CA ASP A 330 -9.92 -53.41 -14.67
C ASP A 330 -10.55 -53.03 -16.02
N GLU A 331 -9.74 -52.47 -16.92
CA GLU A 331 -10.21 -51.93 -18.21
C GLU A 331 -10.73 -53.00 -19.16
N LEU A 332 -10.29 -54.27 -19.02
CA LEU A 332 -10.66 -55.36 -19.93
C LEU A 332 -11.99 -56.02 -19.56
N THR A 333 -12.19 -56.27 -18.26
CA THR A 333 -13.33 -57.05 -17.76
C THR A 333 -14.44 -56.17 -17.18
N GLY A 334 -14.15 -54.90 -16.88
CA GLY A 334 -15.09 -54.01 -16.20
C GLY A 334 -15.36 -54.41 -14.73
N LEU A 335 -14.66 -55.42 -14.21
CA LEU A 335 -14.63 -55.73 -12.78
C LEU A 335 -13.74 -54.75 -12.03
N PRO A 336 -13.90 -54.61 -10.71
CA PRO A 336 -12.88 -53.97 -9.90
C PRO A 336 -11.52 -54.71 -10.00
N ASN A 337 -10.42 -54.02 -9.71
CA ASN A 337 -9.07 -54.61 -9.71
C ASN A 337 -8.61 -55.03 -8.30
N SER A 338 -7.40 -55.60 -8.20
CA SER A 338 -6.79 -56.03 -6.93
C SER A 338 -6.80 -54.94 -5.86
N ASP A 339 -6.44 -53.70 -6.19
CA ASP A 339 -6.46 -52.55 -5.26
C ASP A 339 -7.86 -52.33 -4.64
N ALA A 340 -8.92 -52.60 -5.39
CA ALA A 340 -10.29 -52.46 -4.90
C ALA A 340 -10.64 -53.54 -3.87
N LEU A 341 -10.15 -54.78 -4.04
CA LEU A 341 -10.30 -55.86 -3.08
C LEU A 341 -9.52 -55.58 -1.80
N GLU A 342 -8.26 -55.15 -1.90
CA GLU A 342 -7.42 -54.82 -0.74
C GLU A 342 -8.09 -53.76 0.14
N MET A 343 -8.58 -52.68 -0.48
CA MET A 343 -9.32 -51.65 0.26
C MET A 343 -10.55 -52.22 0.95
N ARG A 344 -11.33 -53.03 0.24
CA ARG A 344 -12.60 -53.51 0.78
C ARG A 344 -12.40 -54.52 1.91
N PHE A 345 -11.37 -55.35 1.80
CA PHE A 345 -10.93 -56.24 2.88
C PHE A 345 -10.60 -55.43 4.14
N LEU A 346 -9.79 -54.36 4.04
CA LEU A 346 -9.46 -53.50 5.19
C LEU A 346 -10.68 -52.85 5.85
N LEU A 347 -11.75 -52.58 5.10
CA LEU A 347 -12.98 -51.97 5.61
C LEU A 347 -13.98 -53.00 6.17
N GLU A 348 -13.96 -54.23 5.67
CA GLU A 348 -15.01 -55.23 5.92
C GLU A 348 -14.51 -56.53 6.58
N GLU A 349 -13.21 -56.72 6.83
CA GLU A 349 -12.62 -57.98 7.35
C GLU A 349 -13.37 -58.58 8.55
N ASN A 350 -13.70 -57.75 9.55
CA ASN A 350 -14.39 -58.21 10.76
C ASN A 350 -15.82 -58.67 10.45
N LYS A 351 -16.51 -57.98 9.53
CA LYS A 351 -17.86 -58.35 9.11
C LYS A 351 -17.87 -59.60 8.25
N TRP A 352 -16.85 -59.80 7.41
CA TRP A 352 -16.70 -60.99 6.59
C TRP A 352 -16.42 -62.22 7.45
N ALA A 353 -15.54 -62.09 8.45
CA ALA A 353 -15.28 -63.15 9.41
C ALA A 353 -16.53 -63.58 10.21
N GLU A 354 -17.37 -62.63 10.63
CA GLU A 354 -18.60 -62.92 11.37
C GLU A 354 -19.68 -63.61 10.53
N LYS A 355 -19.68 -63.37 9.21
CA LYS A 355 -20.66 -63.93 8.28
C LYS A 355 -20.28 -65.31 7.72
N GLY A 356 -19.10 -65.82 8.05
CA GLY A 356 -18.56 -67.02 7.42
C GLY A 356 -18.28 -66.82 5.93
N THR A 357 -17.81 -65.62 5.56
CA THR A 357 -17.47 -65.29 4.17
C THR A 357 -16.29 -66.14 3.70
N ILE A 358 -16.37 -66.67 2.49
CA ILE A 358 -15.26 -67.36 1.82
C ILE A 358 -14.52 -66.42 0.88
N LEU A 359 -13.23 -66.69 0.66
CA LEU A 359 -12.43 -66.15 -0.42
C LEU A 359 -12.20 -67.24 -1.45
N PHE A 360 -12.47 -66.95 -2.72
CA PHE A 360 -12.13 -67.84 -3.83
C PHE A 360 -11.09 -67.17 -4.73
N LEU A 361 -10.18 -67.98 -5.25
CA LEU A 361 -9.28 -67.64 -6.34
C LEU A 361 -9.57 -68.60 -7.49
N LEU A 362 -9.84 -68.06 -8.67
CA LEU A 362 -10.06 -68.83 -9.88
C LEU A 362 -9.04 -68.45 -10.95
N ASP A 363 -8.70 -69.43 -11.77
CA ASP A 363 -7.84 -69.30 -12.92
C ASP A 363 -8.41 -70.08 -14.11
N VAL A 364 -8.19 -69.53 -15.30
CA VAL A 364 -8.69 -70.11 -16.56
C VAL A 364 -7.77 -71.23 -17.03
N ASP A 365 -8.29 -72.46 -17.05
CA ASP A 365 -7.52 -73.62 -17.47
C ASP A 365 -7.02 -73.48 -18.91
N ASP A 366 -5.74 -73.76 -19.12
CA ASP A 366 -5.08 -73.76 -20.44
C ASP A 366 -5.15 -72.42 -21.19
N PHE A 367 -5.34 -71.30 -20.49
CA PHE A 367 -5.47 -69.97 -21.12
C PHE A 367 -4.29 -69.58 -22.01
N LYS A 368 -3.07 -69.97 -21.63
CA LYS A 368 -1.89 -69.78 -22.50
C LYS A 368 -2.03 -70.51 -23.83
N ILE A 369 -2.51 -71.75 -23.83
CA ILE A 369 -2.75 -72.54 -25.04
C ILE A 369 -3.82 -71.87 -25.90
N ILE A 370 -4.87 -71.33 -25.27
CA ILE A 370 -5.92 -70.57 -25.97
C ILE A 370 -5.33 -69.36 -26.68
N ASN A 371 -4.52 -68.55 -25.98
CA ASN A 371 -3.85 -67.39 -26.56
C ASN A 371 -2.91 -67.76 -27.69
N ASP A 372 -2.10 -68.81 -27.52
CA ASP A 372 -1.14 -69.26 -28.52
C ASP A 372 -1.85 -69.81 -29.77
N THR A 373 -3.06 -70.38 -29.63
CA THR A 373 -3.80 -70.99 -30.73
C THR A 373 -4.75 -70.03 -31.46
N LYS A 374 -5.39 -69.11 -30.74
CA LYS A 374 -6.46 -68.23 -31.26
C LYS A 374 -6.13 -66.75 -31.19
N GLY A 375 -4.98 -66.39 -30.62
CA GLY A 375 -4.52 -65.03 -30.45
C GLY A 375 -5.13 -64.33 -29.23
N HIS A 376 -4.43 -63.30 -28.75
CA HIS A 376 -4.80 -62.55 -27.54
C HIS A 376 -6.16 -61.86 -27.61
N ILE A 377 -6.65 -61.50 -28.81
CA ILE A 377 -7.99 -60.89 -28.96
C ILE A 377 -9.06 -61.88 -28.52
N PHE A 378 -8.92 -63.16 -28.90
CA PHE A 378 -9.85 -64.21 -28.50
C PHE A 378 -9.76 -64.51 -27.00
N GLY A 379 -8.55 -64.58 -26.46
CA GLY A 379 -8.35 -64.72 -25.01
C GLY A 379 -8.95 -63.55 -24.21
N ASN A 380 -8.82 -62.31 -24.70
CA ASN A 380 -9.44 -61.14 -24.09
C ASN A 380 -10.97 -61.24 -24.05
N THR A 381 -11.60 -61.69 -25.14
CA THR A 381 -13.06 -61.94 -25.17
C THR A 381 -13.48 -62.98 -24.13
N ILE A 382 -12.69 -64.04 -23.95
CA ILE A 382 -12.95 -65.05 -22.91
C ILE A 382 -12.87 -64.42 -21.52
N LEU A 383 -11.83 -63.64 -21.24
CA LEU A 383 -11.69 -62.96 -19.95
C LEU A 383 -12.81 -61.96 -19.68
N THR A 384 -13.25 -61.20 -20.68
CA THR A 384 -14.40 -60.29 -20.54
C THR A 384 -15.67 -61.06 -20.20
N ASN A 385 -15.97 -62.16 -20.90
CA ASN A 385 -17.15 -62.98 -20.62
C ASN A 385 -17.11 -63.61 -19.22
N ILE A 386 -15.95 -64.14 -18.81
CA ILE A 386 -15.77 -64.69 -17.46
C ILE A 386 -15.97 -63.58 -16.42
N GLY A 387 -15.39 -62.41 -16.65
CA GLY A 387 -15.56 -61.24 -15.79
C GLY A 387 -17.03 -60.84 -15.63
N GLU A 388 -17.80 -60.82 -16.73
CA GLU A 388 -19.23 -60.54 -16.70
C GLU A 388 -20.03 -61.59 -15.92
N ILE A 389 -19.76 -62.88 -16.13
CA ILE A 389 -20.44 -64.00 -15.45
C ILE A 389 -20.14 -63.95 -13.96
N VAL A 390 -18.86 -63.98 -13.59
CA VAL A 390 -18.40 -63.99 -12.20
C VAL A 390 -18.89 -62.72 -11.49
N GLY A 391 -18.76 -61.56 -12.14
CA GLY A 391 -19.25 -60.29 -11.61
C GLY A 391 -20.75 -60.28 -11.34
N LYS A 392 -21.56 -60.74 -12.30
CA LYS A 392 -23.02 -60.77 -12.18
C LYS A 392 -23.49 -61.74 -11.10
N MET A 393 -22.92 -62.95 -11.06
CA MET A 393 -23.31 -64.02 -10.14
C MET A 393 -22.92 -63.70 -8.69
N THR A 394 -21.76 -63.06 -8.48
CA THR A 394 -21.27 -62.72 -7.13
C THR A 394 -21.80 -61.40 -6.59
N LYS A 395 -22.37 -60.52 -7.43
CA LYS A 395 -22.77 -59.14 -7.07
C LYS A 395 -23.66 -59.03 -5.83
N SER A 396 -24.60 -59.95 -5.65
CA SER A 396 -25.57 -59.91 -4.54
C SER A 396 -25.00 -60.48 -3.23
N TYR A 397 -23.90 -61.22 -3.31
CA TYR A 397 -23.38 -62.04 -2.21
C TYR A 397 -21.98 -61.65 -1.78
N GLY A 398 -21.26 -60.87 -2.58
CA GLY A 398 -19.95 -60.34 -2.24
C GLY A 398 -19.37 -59.48 -3.35
N MET A 399 -18.13 -59.77 -3.73
CA MET A 399 -17.39 -58.99 -4.70
C MET A 399 -16.38 -59.87 -5.44
N SER A 400 -16.19 -59.60 -6.72
CA SER A 400 -15.15 -60.25 -7.53
C SER A 400 -14.28 -59.19 -8.19
N VAL A 401 -12.99 -59.49 -8.31
CA VAL A 401 -11.98 -58.64 -8.93
C VAL A 401 -11.16 -59.46 -9.91
N ARG A 402 -10.64 -58.81 -10.95
CA ARG A 402 -9.56 -59.40 -11.74
C ARG A 402 -8.25 -59.14 -11.00
N TRP A 403 -7.57 -60.21 -10.62
CA TRP A 403 -6.34 -60.13 -9.84
C TRP A 403 -5.13 -59.82 -10.73
N GLY A 404 -5.09 -60.44 -11.91
CA GLY A 404 -4.09 -60.18 -12.95
C GLY A 404 -4.10 -61.29 -13.98
N GLY A 405 -3.70 -61.01 -15.23
CA GLY A 405 -3.66 -62.03 -16.29
C GLY A 405 -5.03 -62.71 -16.49
N ASP A 406 -5.07 -64.00 -16.20
CA ASP A 406 -6.22 -64.92 -16.23
C ASP A 406 -6.79 -65.29 -14.85
N GLU A 407 -6.30 -64.64 -13.80
CA GLU A 407 -6.72 -64.89 -12.42
C GLU A 407 -7.80 -63.91 -11.95
N PHE A 408 -8.80 -64.42 -11.25
CA PHE A 408 -9.82 -63.63 -10.58
C PHE A 408 -9.92 -64.04 -9.12
N VAL A 409 -10.06 -63.05 -8.24
CA VAL A 409 -10.28 -63.26 -6.81
C VAL A 409 -11.63 -62.71 -6.44
N GLY A 410 -12.35 -63.39 -5.56
CA GLY A 410 -13.58 -62.84 -5.01
C GLY A 410 -13.89 -63.32 -3.62
N THR A 411 -14.94 -62.71 -3.07
CA THR A 411 -15.50 -63.03 -1.76
C THR A 411 -16.97 -63.33 -1.90
N ILE A 412 -17.46 -64.33 -1.16
CA ILE A 412 -18.87 -64.71 -1.13
C ILE A 412 -19.29 -64.85 0.32
N SER A 413 -20.29 -64.06 0.73
CA SER A 413 -20.83 -64.03 2.09
C SER A 413 -22.12 -64.85 2.17
N LEU A 414 -22.01 -66.14 1.89
CA LEU A 414 -23.06 -67.14 2.02
C LEU A 414 -22.54 -68.32 2.86
N PRO A 415 -23.42 -69.13 3.48
CA PRO A 415 -23.02 -70.38 4.10
C PRO A 415 -22.19 -71.25 3.13
N LEU A 416 -21.25 -72.03 3.64
CA LEU A 416 -20.27 -72.78 2.85
C LEU A 416 -20.90 -73.60 1.71
N GLU A 417 -21.97 -74.33 1.99
CA GLU A 417 -22.69 -75.15 1.00
C GLU A 417 -23.36 -74.30 -0.10
N GLU A 418 -23.94 -73.16 0.26
CA GLU A 418 -24.56 -72.23 -0.71
C GLU A 418 -23.49 -71.53 -1.55
N SER A 419 -22.37 -71.15 -0.93
CA SER A 419 -21.20 -70.61 -1.63
C SER A 419 -20.63 -71.61 -2.63
N ARG A 420 -20.58 -72.90 -2.26
CA ARG A 420 -20.16 -73.98 -3.14
C ARG A 420 -21.08 -74.10 -4.36
N VAL A 421 -22.39 -74.15 -4.14
CA VAL A 421 -23.37 -74.23 -5.22
C VAL A 421 -23.22 -73.05 -6.17
N LEU A 422 -23.07 -71.82 -5.65
CA LEU A 422 -22.88 -70.63 -6.47
C LEU A 422 -21.60 -70.70 -7.32
N ILE A 423 -20.50 -71.21 -6.77
CA ILE A 423 -19.24 -71.38 -7.52
C ILE A 423 -19.37 -72.48 -8.58
N GLU A 424 -20.05 -73.59 -8.27
CA GLU A 424 -20.34 -74.65 -9.25
C GLU A 424 -21.22 -74.12 -10.40
N GLU A 425 -22.23 -73.30 -10.10
CA GLU A 425 -23.05 -72.60 -11.10
C GLU A 425 -22.23 -71.63 -11.96
N ILE A 426 -21.27 -70.90 -11.38
CA ILE A 426 -20.34 -70.04 -12.14
C ILE A 426 -19.52 -70.89 -13.12
N MET A 427 -18.96 -72.01 -12.66
CA MET A 427 -18.19 -72.90 -13.54
C MET A 427 -19.04 -73.47 -14.66
N GLU A 428 -20.27 -73.87 -14.37
CA GLU A 428 -21.20 -74.39 -15.38
C GLU A 428 -21.59 -73.31 -16.40
N GLU A 429 -21.87 -72.08 -15.95
CA GLU A 429 -22.24 -70.96 -16.82
C GLU A 429 -21.08 -70.51 -17.73
N VAL A 430 -19.85 -70.50 -17.20
CA VAL A 430 -18.63 -70.26 -17.99
C VAL A 430 -18.46 -71.36 -19.02
N TYR A 431 -18.59 -72.62 -18.60
CA TYR A 431 -18.49 -73.76 -19.52
C TYR A 431 -19.57 -73.69 -20.62
N LYS A 432 -20.80 -73.25 -20.32
CA LYS A 432 -21.89 -73.11 -21.29
C LYS A 432 -21.70 -71.94 -22.25
N THR A 433 -21.36 -70.77 -21.72
CA THR A 433 -21.30 -69.52 -22.49
C THR A 433 -20.12 -69.50 -23.45
N CYS A 434 -18.98 -70.05 -23.03
CA CYS A 434 -17.76 -70.09 -23.83
C CYS A 434 -17.76 -71.20 -24.91
N LEU A 435 -18.83 -71.99 -25.07
CA LEU A 435 -18.96 -73.01 -26.14
C LEU A 435 -19.19 -72.44 -27.55
N LYS A 436 -19.55 -71.15 -27.67
CA LYS A 436 -19.65 -70.50 -28.99
C LYS A 436 -18.25 -70.36 -29.58
N ASP A 437 -18.05 -70.93 -30.77
CA ASP A 437 -16.77 -71.12 -31.50
C ASP A 437 -16.00 -72.43 -31.21
N GLY A 438 -16.59 -73.37 -30.46
CA GLY A 438 -16.13 -74.76 -30.38
C GLY A 438 -14.96 -75.03 -29.43
N TRP A 439 -14.53 -74.03 -28.65
CA TRP A 439 -13.55 -74.20 -27.57
C TRP A 439 -14.26 -74.36 -26.22
N LYS A 440 -13.79 -75.28 -25.40
CA LYS A 440 -14.32 -75.50 -24.04
C LYS A 440 -13.39 -74.83 -23.06
N VAL A 441 -13.91 -73.86 -22.32
CA VAL A 441 -13.18 -73.18 -21.25
C VAL A 441 -13.62 -73.78 -19.92
N THR A 442 -12.67 -74.20 -19.11
CA THR A 442 -12.90 -74.69 -17.75
C THR A 442 -12.10 -73.85 -16.76
N LEU A 443 -12.49 -73.90 -15.49
CA LEU A 443 -11.86 -73.14 -14.42
C LEU A 443 -11.30 -74.08 -13.36
N SER A 444 -10.15 -73.71 -12.81
CA SER A 444 -9.66 -74.28 -11.56
C SER A 444 -9.86 -73.26 -10.45
N ILE A 445 -10.51 -73.67 -9.36
CA ILE A 445 -10.89 -72.77 -8.26
C ILE A 445 -10.36 -73.31 -6.94
N GLY A 446 -9.74 -72.43 -6.16
CA GLY A 446 -9.32 -72.67 -4.78
C GLY A 446 -10.11 -71.79 -3.83
N ILE A 447 -10.54 -72.35 -2.69
CA ILE A 447 -11.38 -71.65 -1.72
C ILE A 447 -10.74 -71.73 -0.32
N THR A 448 -10.78 -70.63 0.43
CA THR A 448 -10.46 -70.58 1.86
C THR A 448 -11.50 -69.76 2.62
N ASP A 449 -11.63 -70.02 3.93
CA ASP A 449 -12.52 -69.27 4.82
C ASP A 449 -11.86 -68.00 5.33
N ILE A 450 -12.59 -66.88 5.31
CA ILE A 450 -12.14 -65.65 5.97
C ILE A 450 -12.41 -65.79 7.46
N LYS A 451 -11.33 -65.97 8.25
CA LYS A 451 -11.39 -66.09 9.71
C LYS A 451 -11.07 -64.75 10.36
N LYS A 452 -11.44 -64.61 11.64
CA LYS A 452 -11.13 -63.40 12.41
C LYS A 452 -9.61 -63.21 12.48
N ASN A 453 -9.15 -61.99 12.21
CA ASN A 453 -7.73 -61.62 12.12
C ASN A 453 -6.94 -62.28 10.96
N SER A 454 -7.61 -62.86 9.95
CA SER A 454 -6.94 -63.29 8.72
C SER A 454 -6.33 -62.08 7.99
N LYS A 455 -5.13 -62.25 7.43
CA LYS A 455 -4.55 -61.26 6.51
C LYS A 455 -4.88 -61.65 5.08
N LEU A 456 -5.20 -60.66 4.24
CA LEU A 456 -5.55 -60.90 2.84
C LEU A 456 -4.48 -61.70 2.08
N ASN A 457 -3.19 -61.39 2.28
CA ASN A 457 -2.10 -62.12 1.61
C ASN A 457 -2.07 -63.60 1.99
N ASP A 458 -2.30 -63.92 3.27
CA ASP A 458 -2.30 -65.29 3.76
C ASP A 458 -3.49 -66.06 3.13
N LEU A 459 -4.67 -65.44 3.07
CA LEU A 459 -5.86 -66.02 2.44
C LEU A 459 -5.67 -66.25 0.93
N ILE A 460 -5.01 -65.34 0.24
CA ILE A 460 -4.70 -65.50 -1.19
C ILE A 460 -3.74 -66.66 -1.39
N GLU A 461 -2.70 -66.79 -0.55
CA GLU A 461 -1.75 -67.91 -0.61
C GLU A 461 -2.42 -69.27 -0.29
N GLU A 462 -3.38 -69.30 0.63
CA GLU A 462 -4.21 -70.48 0.90
C GLU A 462 -5.09 -70.87 -0.29
N ALA A 463 -5.81 -69.89 -0.86
CA ALA A 463 -6.64 -70.10 -2.04
C ALA A 463 -5.82 -70.52 -3.26
N ASP A 464 -4.62 -69.95 -3.46
CA ASP A 464 -3.69 -70.33 -4.52
C ASP A 464 -3.22 -71.78 -4.39
N ARG A 465 -2.84 -72.22 -3.19
CA ARG A 465 -2.47 -73.63 -2.95
C ARG A 465 -3.63 -74.58 -3.26
N ALA A 466 -4.85 -74.23 -2.89
CA ALA A 466 -6.04 -75.02 -3.20
C ALA A 466 -6.33 -75.04 -4.71
N MET A 467 -6.23 -73.89 -5.38
CA MET A 467 -6.41 -73.78 -6.83
C MET A 467 -5.36 -74.58 -7.60
N TYR A 468 -4.09 -74.53 -7.15
CA TYR A 468 -3.00 -75.30 -7.73
C TYR A 468 -3.28 -76.81 -7.63
N PHE A 469 -3.83 -77.27 -6.50
CA PHE A 469 -4.28 -78.65 -6.36
C PHE A 469 -5.40 -79.02 -7.36
N SER A 470 -6.37 -78.12 -7.59
CA SER A 470 -7.38 -78.31 -8.66
C SER A 470 -6.73 -78.47 -10.04
N LYS A 471 -5.73 -77.65 -10.37
CA LYS A 471 -4.99 -77.74 -11.64
C LYS A 471 -4.24 -79.07 -11.79
N CYS A 472 -3.56 -79.54 -10.74
CA CYS A 472 -2.81 -80.79 -10.78
C CYS A 472 -3.70 -82.05 -10.74
N SER A 473 -4.88 -81.97 -10.14
CA SER A 473 -5.81 -83.09 -9.97
C SER A 473 -6.79 -83.29 -11.15
N GLY A 474 -6.50 -82.67 -12.30
CA GLY A 474 -7.24 -82.87 -13.54
C GLY A 474 -8.08 -81.69 -14.02
N LYS A 475 -7.92 -80.49 -13.43
CA LYS A 475 -8.59 -79.24 -13.83
C LYS A 475 -10.12 -79.30 -13.73
N ASN A 476 -10.80 -78.19 -14.06
CA ASN A 476 -12.26 -78.08 -14.00
C ASN A 476 -12.85 -78.51 -12.64
N LYS A 477 -12.22 -78.06 -11.54
CA LYS A 477 -12.56 -78.49 -10.18
C LYS A 477 -12.45 -77.36 -9.17
N ILE A 478 -13.14 -77.56 -8.06
CA ILE A 478 -13.10 -76.74 -6.86
C ILE A 478 -12.34 -77.54 -5.79
N THR A 479 -11.39 -76.89 -5.13
CA THR A 479 -10.70 -77.45 -3.96
C THR A 479 -10.78 -76.47 -2.80
N TYR A 480 -11.15 -76.95 -1.62
CA TYR A 480 -11.06 -76.17 -0.39
C TYR A 480 -9.69 -76.36 0.23
N TYR A 481 -9.09 -75.28 0.74
CA TYR A 481 -7.81 -75.34 1.41
C TYR A 481 -7.82 -76.27 2.62
N GLU A 482 -8.96 -76.39 3.30
CA GLU A 482 -9.13 -77.31 4.44
C GLU A 482 -9.06 -78.80 4.06
N ASP A 483 -9.42 -79.15 2.82
CA ASP A 483 -9.42 -80.54 2.33
C ASP A 483 -8.02 -81.07 1.96
N ILE A 484 -7.06 -80.16 1.76
CA ILE A 484 -5.68 -80.47 1.34
C ILE A 484 -4.64 -80.19 2.43
N LYS A 485 -5.11 -79.85 3.64
CA LYS A 485 -4.28 -79.48 4.79
C LYS A 485 -3.68 -80.67 5.52
#